data_AF-A0A7Y7HTX2-F1
#
_entry.id   AF-A0A7Y7HTX2-F1
#
_cell.length_a   1.000
_cell.length_b   1.000
_cell.length_c   1.000
_cell.angle_alpha   90.00
_cell.angle_beta   90.00
_cell.angle_gamma   90.00
#
_symmetry.space_group_name_H-M   'P 1'
#
loop_
_entity.id
_entity.type
_entity.pdbx_description
1 polymer ?
#
loop_
_entity_poly.entity_id
_entity_poly.type
_entity_poly.pdbx_seq_one_letter_code
_entity_poly.pdbx_strand_id
1 'polypeptide(L)' 'MQTRLNWLLMACAAAGLIFTGYKEMHSKPQPHAVDSATCTPAAIKSIDSITERAIHAAKCAERAK' A
#
# COMPACT_ATOMS: atom_id res chain seq x y z
N MET A 1 13.24 17.79 35.78
CA MET A 1 12.51 16.58 35.31
C MET A 1 11.96 16.72 33.90
N GLN A 2 11.46 17.89 33.50
CA GLN A 2 10.82 18.13 32.19
C GLN A 2 11.69 17.83 30.95
N THR A 3 12.98 18.19 30.98
CA THR A 3 13.93 17.94 29.87
C THR A 3 14.15 16.47 29.56
N ARG A 4 14.16 15.61 30.58
CA ARG A 4 14.30 14.15 30.40
C ARG A 4 13.06 13.54 29.72
N LEU A 5 11.88 14.07 30.04
CA LEU A 5 10.62 13.61 29.45
C LEU A 5 10.49 14.04 27.98
N ASN A 6 10.86 15.28 27.66
CA ASN A 6 10.92 15.76 26.26
C ASN A 6 11.89 14.94 25.42
N TRP A 7 13.03 14.54 26.00
CA TRP A 7 14.01 13.70 25.32
C TRP A 7 13.48 12.29 25.02
N LEU A 8 12.75 11.69 25.97
CA LEU A 8 12.07 10.41 25.78
C LEU A 8 11.00 10.47 24.69
N LEU A 9 10.19 11.53 24.66
CA LEU A 9 9.17 11.74 23.63
C LEU A 9 9.78 11.89 22.23
N MET A 10 10.87 12.66 22.12
CA MET A 10 11.61 12.82 20.86
C MET A 10 12.22 11.49 20.39
N ALA A 11 12.78 10.69 21.31
CA ALA A 11 13.32 9.38 20.97
C ALA A 11 12.21 8.42 20.48
N CYS A 12 11.04 8.40 21.10
CA CYS A 12 9.90 7.61 20.65
C CYS A 12 9.39 8.04 19.27
N ALA A 13 9.27 9.35 19.03
CA ALA A 13 8.85 9.87 17.73
C ALA A 13 9.85 9.51 16.62
N ALA A 14 11.14 9.65 16.88
CA ALA A 14 12.20 9.27 15.94
C ALA A 14 12.16 7.76 15.65
N ALA A 15 12.00 6.91 16.67
CA ALA A 15 11.88 5.47 16.49
C ALA A 15 10.66 5.08 15.65
N GLY A 16 9.51 5.75 15.86
CA GLY A 16 8.30 5.54 15.07
C GLY A 16 8.47 5.89 13.59
N LEU A 17 9.16 7.00 13.30
CA LEU A 17 9.45 7.41 11.92
C LEU A 17 10.43 6.45 11.24
N ILE A 18 11.48 5.99 11.94
CA ILE A 18 12.42 5.01 11.40
C ILE A 18 11.73 3.67 11.13
N PHE A 19 10.90 3.19 12.07
CA PHE A 19 10.17 1.93 11.90
C PHE A 19 9.18 2.01 10.73
N THR A 20 8.42 3.09 10.65
CA THR A 20 7.43 3.29 9.58
C THR A 20 8.12 3.47 8.24
N GLY A 21 9.18 4.29 8.16
CA GLY A 21 9.96 4.50 6.95
C GLY A 21 10.67 3.24 6.48
N TYR A 22 11.27 2.46 7.38
CA TYR A 22 11.88 1.18 7.05
C TYR A 22 10.83 0.18 6.56
N LYS A 23 9.68 0.11 7.23
CA LYS A 23 8.56 -0.73 6.81
C LYS A 23 8.02 -0.30 5.44
N GLU A 24 7.92 0.99 5.14
CA GLU A 24 7.45 1.50 3.85
C GLU A 24 8.45 1.16 2.74
N MET A 25 9.76 1.36 3.00
CA MET A 25 10.84 1.05 2.05
C MET A 25 11.03 -0.45 1.80
N HIS A 26 10.79 -1.30 2.81
CA HIS A 26 10.87 -2.77 2.68
C HIS A 26 9.54 -3.44 2.37
N SER A 27 8.42 -2.74 2.53
CA SER A 27 7.13 -3.26 2.08
C SER A 27 7.16 -3.29 0.57
N LYS A 28 7.38 -4.49 0.03
CA LYS A 28 7.03 -4.76 -1.36
C LYS A 28 5.63 -4.21 -1.59
N PRO A 29 5.37 -3.51 -2.71
CA PRO A 29 4.02 -3.09 -3.05
C PRO A 29 3.15 -4.31 -2.92
N GLN A 30 2.20 -4.27 -1.97
CA GLN A 30 1.25 -5.36 -1.77
C GLN A 30 0.70 -5.66 -3.16
N PRO A 31 0.96 -6.84 -3.73
CA PRO A 31 0.41 -7.14 -5.02
C PRO A 31 -1.09 -7.14 -4.78
N HIS A 32 -1.80 -6.11 -5.27
CA HIS A 32 -3.24 -6.17 -5.41
C HIS A 32 -3.51 -7.49 -6.15
N ALA A 33 -3.93 -8.52 -5.42
CA ALA A 33 -4.07 -9.85 -5.95
C ALA A 33 -5.33 -9.81 -6.80
N VAL A 34 -5.17 -9.38 -8.06
CA VAL A 34 -6.25 -9.46 -9.03
C VAL A 34 -6.37 -10.94 -9.34
N ASP A 35 -7.41 -11.55 -8.81
CA ASP A 35 -7.74 -12.94 -9.08
C ASP A 35 -8.22 -13.05 -10.54
N SER A 36 -8.02 -14.21 -11.18
CA SER A 36 -8.51 -14.42 -12.54
C SER A 36 -10.03 -14.22 -12.63
N ALA A 37 -10.78 -14.44 -11.55
CA ALA A 37 -12.20 -14.13 -11.44
C ALA A 37 -12.52 -12.62 -11.50
N THR A 38 -11.57 -11.76 -11.09
CA THR A 38 -11.70 -10.29 -11.13
C THR A 38 -11.28 -9.67 -12.47
N CYS A 39 -10.76 -10.48 -13.41
CA CYS A 39 -10.39 -10.04 -14.77
C CYS A 39 -11.53 -10.09 -15.77
N THR A 40 -12.78 -10.22 -15.33
CA THR A 40 -13.93 -10.13 -16.21
C THR A 40 -14.32 -8.66 -16.44
N PRO A 41 -14.85 -8.29 -17.62
CA PRO A 41 -15.30 -6.94 -17.91
C PRO A 41 -16.35 -6.43 -16.91
N ALA A 42 -17.18 -7.34 -16.39
CA ALA A 42 -18.18 -7.05 -15.38
C ALA A 42 -17.55 -6.67 -14.03
N ALA A 43 -16.53 -7.41 -13.57
CA ALA A 43 -15.83 -7.14 -12.32
C ALA A 43 -14.99 -5.85 -12.36
N ILE A 44 -14.38 -5.55 -13.51
CA ILE A 44 -13.64 -4.29 -13.70
C ILE A 44 -14.62 -3.10 -13.69
N LYS A 45 -15.78 -3.25 -14.35
CA LYS A 45 -16.79 -2.19 -14.42
C LYS A 45 -17.49 -1.93 -13.07
N SER A 46 -17.57 -2.92 -12.19
CA SER A 46 -18.11 -2.75 -10.83
C SER A 46 -17.16 -2.04 -9.85
N ILE A 47 -15.92 -1.73 -10.24
CA ILE A 47 -15.00 -0.96 -9.40
C ILE A 47 -15.36 0.52 -9.53
N ASP A 48 -15.83 1.13 -8.44
CA ASP A 48 -16.22 2.55 -8.37
C ASP A 48 -15.02 3.50 -8.55
N SER A 49 -13.83 3.10 -8.09
CA SER A 49 -12.61 3.89 -8.25
C SER A 49 -12.02 3.73 -9.66
N ILE A 50 -11.93 4.84 -10.40
CA ILE A 50 -11.34 4.88 -11.76
C ILE A 50 -9.89 4.39 -11.73
N THR A 51 -9.12 4.77 -10.70
CA THR A 51 -7.71 4.40 -10.56
C THR A 51 -7.55 2.91 -10.32
N GLU A 52 -8.40 2.33 -9.47
CA GLU A 52 -8.37 0.91 -9.12
C GLU A 52 -8.86 0.04 -10.29
N ARG A 53 -9.85 0.54 -11.05
CA ARG A 53 -10.30 -0.04 -12.31
C ARG A 53 -9.17 -0.12 -13.34
N ALA A 54 -8.38 0.95 -13.48
CA ALA A 54 -7.26 0.99 -14.41
C ALA A 54 -6.15 0.02 -14.00
N ILE A 55 -5.83 -0.05 -12.71
CA ILE A 55 -4.84 -1.00 -12.17
C ILE A 55 -5.29 -2.45 -12.41
N HIS A 56 -6.56 -2.77 -12.16
CA HIS A 56 -7.10 -4.11 -12.42
C HIS A 56 -7.05 -4.46 -13.91
N ALA A 57 -7.49 -3.54 -14.79
CA ALA A 57 -7.45 -3.76 -16.24
C ALA A 57 -6.02 -3.98 -16.77
N ALA A 58 -5.06 -3.17 -16.33
CA ALA A 58 -3.66 -3.31 -16.71
C ALA A 58 -3.06 -4.65 -16.25
N LYS A 59 -3.36 -5.07 -15.01
CA LYS A 59 -2.83 -6.32 -14.44
C LYS A 59 -3.41 -7.58 -15.10
N CYS A 60 -4.67 -7.51 -15.51
CA CYS A 60 -5.31 -8.57 -16.30
C CYS A 60 -4.72 -8.68 -17.71
N ALA A 61 -4.39 -7.55 -18.34
CA ALA A 61 -3.72 -7.52 -19.64
C ALA A 61 -2.28 -8.06 -19.57
N GLU A 62 -1.53 -7.77 -18.51
CA GLU A 62 -0.18 -8.33 -18.31
C GLU A 62 -0.19 -9.86 -18.11
N ARG A 63 -1.22 -10.43 -17.47
CA ARG A 63 -1.36 -11.88 -17.31
C ARG A 63 -1.80 -12.63 -18.57
N ALA A 64 -2.39 -11.93 -19.54
CA ALA A 64 -2.84 -12.53 -20.79
C ALA A 64 -1.71 -12.64 -21.84
N LYS A 65 -0.50 -12.19 -21.52
CA LYS A 65 0.70 -12.22 -22.36
C LYS A 65 1.62 -13.36 -21.95
#